data_AF-A0A7Y0KPM5-F1
#
_entry.id   AF-A0A7Y0KPM5-F1
#
_cell.length_a   1.000
_cell.length_b   1.000
_cell.length_c   1.000
_cell.angle_alpha   90.00
_cell.angle_beta   90.00
_cell.angle_gamma   90.00
#
_symmetry.space_group_name_H-M   'P 1'
#
loop_
_entity.id
_entity.type
_entity.pdbx_description
1 polymer ?
#
loop_
_entity_poly.entity_id
_entity_poly.type
_entity_poly.pdbx_seq_one_letter_code
_entity_poly.pdbx_strand_id
1 'polypeptide(L)'
;AYRAEIAAPRRTLLELLEAHPQAAMEFAVFIDLLPALRPRYYSISSAPTVTDDAALTVGVLDEPARSGLGRYRGTCSTHLAAVPEGGTVFCLVREPTIAFRPPDNPHRPMIMVGAGTGMAPFRGFLQERGALAAQGVPIAESLLVLGCRDPEDDLLYADELARYDKDGVARLVTACSRVPDKPRRYVQQAL
;
A
#
# COMPACT_ATOMS: atom_id res chain seq x y z
N ALA A 1 4.33 18.15 -28.49
CA ALA A 1 3.00 17.54 -28.58
C ALA A 1 2.85 16.34 -27.62
N TYR A 2 3.15 15.09 -28.02
CA TYR A 2 2.76 13.87 -27.27
C TYR A 2 3.05 13.87 -25.76
N ARG A 3 4.28 14.22 -25.34
CA ARG A 3 4.62 14.21 -23.90
C ARG A 3 3.75 15.18 -23.09
N ALA A 4 3.54 16.39 -23.60
CA ALA A 4 2.82 17.45 -22.90
C ALA A 4 1.31 17.24 -22.93
N GLU A 5 0.77 16.74 -24.05
CA GLU A 5 -0.68 16.67 -24.29
C GLU A 5 -1.29 15.30 -23.95
N ILE A 6 -0.49 14.23 -23.97
CA ILE A 6 -0.97 12.85 -23.74
C ILE A 6 -0.31 12.25 -22.49
N ALA A 7 1.01 12.11 -22.49
CA ALA A 7 1.69 11.33 -21.45
C ALA A 7 1.65 11.99 -20.06
N ALA A 8 1.97 13.28 -19.97
CA ALA A 8 1.95 14.02 -18.71
C ALA A 8 0.55 14.16 -18.08
N PRO A 9 -0.52 14.50 -18.83
CA PRO A 9 -1.88 14.53 -18.30
C PRO A 9 -2.51 13.13 -18.17
N ARG A 10 -1.85 12.08 -18.70
CA ARG A 10 -2.34 10.69 -18.73
C ARG A 10 -3.64 10.53 -19.51
N ARG A 11 -3.75 11.23 -20.64
CA ARG A 11 -4.94 11.17 -21.48
C ARG A 11 -5.08 9.78 -22.10
N THR A 12 -6.27 9.20 -22.01
CA THR A 12 -6.58 7.85 -22.48
C THR A 12 -7.14 7.87 -23.90
N LEU A 13 -7.08 6.71 -24.58
CA LEU A 13 -7.73 6.55 -25.88
C LEU A 13 -9.24 6.82 -25.79
N LEU A 14 -9.89 6.36 -24.71
CA LEU A 14 -11.32 6.60 -24.48
C LEU A 14 -11.63 8.10 -24.43
N GLU A 15 -10.89 8.87 -23.62
CA GLU A 15 -11.08 10.34 -23.53
C GLU A 15 -10.87 11.05 -24.87
N LEU A 16 -9.96 10.55 -25.72
CA LEU A 16 -9.75 11.12 -27.06
C LEU A 16 -10.92 10.82 -27.99
N LEU A 17 -11.48 9.60 -27.94
CA LEU A 17 -12.65 9.22 -28.73
C LEU A 17 -13.91 9.99 -28.29
N GLU A 18 -14.07 10.21 -26.99
CA GLU A 18 -15.16 11.04 -26.44
C GLU A 18 -15.04 12.51 -26.89
N ALA A 19 -13.82 13.05 -26.94
CA ALA A 19 -13.56 14.41 -27.41
C ALA A 19 -13.65 14.56 -28.95
N HIS A 20 -13.53 13.46 -29.69
CA HIS A 20 -13.50 13.43 -31.15
C HIS A 20 -14.44 12.35 -31.73
N PRO A 21 -15.76 12.47 -31.53
CA PRO A 21 -16.73 11.47 -31.98
C PRO A 21 -16.70 11.21 -33.49
N GLN A 22 -16.26 12.18 -34.29
CA GLN A 22 -16.09 12.05 -35.74
C GLN A 22 -14.99 11.07 -36.17
N ALA A 23 -14.12 10.63 -35.25
CA ALA A 23 -13.11 9.61 -35.54
C ALA A 23 -13.75 8.26 -35.94
N ALA A 24 -15.02 8.03 -35.56
CA ALA A 24 -15.84 6.90 -36.00
C ALA A 24 -15.13 5.53 -35.89
N MET A 25 -14.38 5.32 -34.81
CA MET A 25 -13.65 4.07 -34.57
C MET A 25 -14.62 2.93 -34.28
N GLU A 26 -14.48 1.82 -35.00
CA GLU A 26 -15.22 0.60 -34.71
C GLU A 26 -14.83 0.03 -33.35
N PHE A 27 -15.81 -0.48 -32.61
CA PHE A 27 -15.60 -1.02 -31.28
C PHE A 27 -14.58 -2.18 -31.25
N ALA A 28 -14.59 -3.05 -32.25
CA ALA A 28 -13.62 -4.14 -32.36
C ALA A 28 -12.18 -3.61 -32.45
N VAL A 29 -11.95 -2.60 -33.28
CA VAL A 29 -10.65 -1.92 -33.41
C VAL A 29 -10.23 -1.28 -32.08
N PHE A 30 -11.15 -0.63 -31.37
CA PHE A 30 -10.86 -0.08 -30.05
C PHE A 30 -10.36 -1.15 -29.08
N ILE A 31 -11.02 -2.31 -29.01
CA ILE A 31 -10.62 -3.42 -28.14
C ILE A 31 -9.25 -3.98 -28.54
N ASP A 32 -8.99 -4.17 -29.83
CA ASP A 32 -7.72 -4.68 -30.33
C ASP A 32 -6.52 -3.76 -30.03
N LEU A 33 -6.78 -2.46 -29.85
CA LEU A 33 -5.76 -1.48 -29.49
C LEU A 33 -5.48 -1.41 -27.97
N LEU A 34 -6.34 -1.98 -27.13
CA LEU A 34 -6.16 -1.92 -25.68
C LEU A 34 -5.16 -2.97 -25.19
N PRO A 35 -4.27 -2.62 -24.24
CA PRO A 35 -3.43 -3.61 -23.59
C PRO A 35 -4.27 -4.52 -22.69
N ALA A 36 -3.88 -5.79 -22.61
CA ALA A 36 -4.47 -6.72 -21.64
C ALA A 36 -4.41 -6.17 -20.21
N LEU A 37 -5.45 -6.45 -19.42
CA LEU A 37 -5.52 -6.02 -18.03
C LEU A 37 -4.40 -6.68 -17.22
N ARG A 38 -3.56 -5.85 -16.59
CA ARG A 38 -2.44 -6.31 -15.76
C ARG A 38 -2.84 -6.47 -14.29
N PRO A 39 -2.38 -7.51 -13.58
CA PRO A 39 -2.56 -7.61 -12.14
C PRO A 39 -1.86 -6.45 -11.41
N ARG A 40 -2.38 -6.07 -10.24
CA ARG A 40 -1.74 -5.13 -9.32
C ARG A 40 -1.25 -5.90 -8.10
N TYR A 41 0.00 -5.62 -7.73
CA TYR A 41 0.63 -6.26 -6.59
C TYR A 41 0.44 -5.41 -5.34
N TYR A 42 0.08 -6.08 -4.25
CA TYR A 42 -0.02 -5.52 -2.91
C TYR A 42 0.82 -6.38 -1.98
N SER A 43 1.54 -5.75 -1.05
CA SER A 43 2.23 -6.49 -0.01
C SER A 43 1.20 -7.08 0.95
N ILE A 44 1.32 -8.38 1.21
CA ILE A 44 0.54 -9.05 2.26
C ILE A 44 0.91 -8.42 3.60
N SER A 45 -0.10 -8.07 4.40
CA SER A 45 0.02 -7.41 5.70
C SER A 45 -0.45 -8.27 6.87
N SER A 46 -0.44 -9.60 6.67
CA SER A 46 -0.61 -10.60 7.72
C SER A 46 0.58 -11.56 7.76
N ALA A 47 0.77 -12.22 8.90
CA ALA A 47 1.68 -13.36 9.03
C ALA A 47 0.91 -14.69 9.05
N PRO A 48 1.40 -15.73 8.34
CA PRO A 48 0.79 -17.06 8.37
C PRO A 48 0.91 -17.74 9.74
N THR A 49 1.73 -17.21 10.65
CA THR A 49 1.83 -17.68 12.03
C THR A 49 0.67 -17.21 12.92
N VAL A 50 -0.12 -16.25 12.45
CA VAL A 50 -1.24 -15.65 13.22
C VAL A 50 -2.60 -15.95 12.60
N THR A 51 -2.68 -16.11 11.28
CA THR A 51 -3.92 -16.39 10.56
C THR A 51 -3.65 -17.16 9.27
N ASP A 52 -4.63 -17.96 8.85
CA ASP A 52 -4.64 -18.60 7.53
C ASP A 52 -5.05 -17.61 6.40
N ASP A 53 -5.56 -16.43 6.77
CA ASP A 53 -6.00 -15.40 5.83
C ASP A 53 -4.86 -14.44 5.40
N ALA A 54 -4.89 -14.04 4.13
CA ALA A 54 -4.03 -12.99 3.61
C ALA A 54 -4.71 -11.61 3.75
N ALA A 55 -4.16 -10.73 4.58
CA ALA A 55 -4.61 -9.34 4.68
C ALA A 55 -3.85 -8.44 3.70
N LEU A 56 -4.51 -7.39 3.19
CA LEU A 56 -3.91 -6.36 2.34
C LEU A 56 -4.12 -4.96 2.94
N THR A 57 -3.15 -4.08 2.76
CA THR A 57 -3.28 -2.64 3.09
C THR A 57 -3.36 -1.84 1.80
N VAL A 58 -4.56 -1.41 1.42
CA VAL A 58 -4.83 -0.83 0.10
C VAL A 58 -5.06 0.69 0.18
N GLY A 59 -4.20 1.45 -0.49
CA GLY A 59 -4.44 2.88 -0.73
C GLY A 59 -5.44 3.07 -1.86
N VAL A 60 -6.65 3.54 -1.54
CA VAL A 60 -7.70 3.79 -2.54
C VAL A 60 -7.34 5.04 -3.34
N LEU A 61 -7.21 4.88 -4.66
CA LEU A 61 -6.85 5.97 -5.56
C LEU A 61 -8.12 6.52 -6.20
N ASP A 62 -8.60 7.64 -5.68
CA ASP A 62 -9.75 8.38 -6.23
C ASP A 62 -9.52 9.89 -6.08
N GLU A 63 -9.08 10.51 -7.16
CA GLU A 63 -8.64 11.92 -7.19
C GLU A 63 -9.08 12.60 -8.49
N PRO A 64 -9.06 13.94 -8.60
CA PRO A 64 -9.30 14.61 -9.87
C PRO A 64 -8.39 14.07 -10.98
N ALA A 65 -8.95 13.79 -12.16
CA ALA A 65 -8.16 13.24 -13.24
C ALA A 65 -7.11 14.24 -13.73
N ARG A 66 -5.88 13.78 -13.93
CA ARG A 66 -4.78 14.60 -14.46
C ARG A 66 -5.05 15.10 -15.89
N SER A 67 -5.98 14.48 -16.60
CA SER A 67 -6.49 14.91 -17.90
C SER A 67 -7.37 16.15 -17.82
N GLY A 68 -7.81 16.52 -16.62
CA GLY A 68 -8.81 17.56 -16.38
C GLY A 68 -10.27 17.08 -16.56
N LEU A 69 -10.47 15.81 -16.93
CA LEU A 69 -11.79 15.25 -17.21
C LEU A 69 -12.28 14.36 -16.06
N GLY A 70 -13.13 14.93 -15.20
CA GLY A 70 -13.78 14.19 -14.11
C GLY A 70 -12.82 13.68 -13.04
N ARG A 71 -13.05 12.44 -12.58
CA ARG A 71 -12.27 11.79 -11.52
C ARG A 71 -11.51 10.59 -12.07
N TYR A 72 -10.27 10.43 -11.65
CA TYR A 72 -9.48 9.23 -11.90
C TYR A 72 -9.62 8.25 -10.74
N ARG A 73 -10.15 7.07 -11.06
CA ARG A 73 -10.29 5.95 -10.13
C ARG A 73 -9.32 4.84 -10.49
N GLY A 74 -8.46 4.47 -9.54
CA GLY A 74 -7.51 3.38 -9.73
C GLY A 74 -8.23 2.05 -9.88
N THR A 75 -8.17 1.44 -11.07
CA THR A 75 -8.94 0.24 -11.45
C THR A 75 -8.98 -0.85 -10.36
N CYS A 76 -7.82 -1.23 -9.82
CA CYS A 76 -7.76 -2.33 -8.84
C CYS A 76 -8.07 -1.85 -7.40
N SER A 77 -7.58 -0.68 -6.98
CA SER A 77 -7.80 -0.22 -5.61
C SER A 77 -9.26 0.17 -5.34
N THR A 78 -9.95 0.76 -6.31
CA THR A 78 -11.40 1.03 -6.17
C THR A 78 -12.24 -0.23 -6.37
N HIS A 79 -11.78 -1.21 -7.16
CA HIS A 79 -12.42 -2.52 -7.23
C HIS A 79 -12.36 -3.21 -5.87
N LEU A 80 -11.17 -3.34 -5.26
CA LEU A 80 -10.99 -3.95 -3.95
C LEU A 80 -11.81 -3.24 -2.85
N ALA A 81 -11.92 -1.91 -2.90
CA ALA A 81 -12.73 -1.14 -1.97
C ALA A 81 -14.26 -1.35 -2.14
N ALA A 82 -14.70 -1.82 -3.30
CA ALA A 82 -16.11 -2.03 -3.62
C ALA A 82 -16.55 -3.50 -3.49
N VAL A 83 -15.61 -4.45 -3.37
CA VAL A 83 -15.94 -5.86 -3.16
C VAL A 83 -16.52 -6.01 -1.73
N PRO A 84 -17.74 -6.54 -1.58
CA PRO A 84 -18.34 -6.74 -0.27
C PRO A 84 -17.68 -7.92 0.46
N GLU A 85 -17.93 -8.00 1.76
CA GLU A 85 -17.61 -9.20 2.54
C GLU A 85 -18.25 -10.45 1.92
N GLY A 86 -17.51 -11.56 1.88
CA GLY A 86 -17.90 -12.78 1.16
C GLY A 86 -17.81 -12.69 -0.38
N GLY A 87 -17.42 -11.53 -0.92
CA GLY A 87 -17.18 -11.35 -2.35
C GLY A 87 -15.94 -12.09 -2.86
N THR A 88 -15.89 -12.34 -4.17
CA THR A 88 -14.79 -13.06 -4.81
C THR A 88 -13.78 -12.09 -5.43
N VAL A 89 -12.49 -12.30 -5.13
CA VAL A 89 -11.36 -11.61 -5.77
C VAL A 89 -10.45 -12.64 -6.40
N PHE A 90 -10.19 -12.51 -7.71
CA PHE A 90 -9.19 -13.34 -8.39
C PHE A 90 -7.79 -12.80 -8.11
N CYS A 91 -6.98 -13.58 -7.40
CA CYS A 91 -5.63 -13.21 -7.03
C CYS A 91 -4.65 -14.37 -7.22
N LEU A 92 -3.37 -14.04 -7.16
CA LEU A 92 -2.28 -14.99 -7.09
C LEU A 92 -1.28 -14.49 -6.06
N VAL A 93 -0.62 -15.42 -5.37
CA VAL A 93 0.52 -15.09 -4.51
C VAL A 93 1.76 -15.08 -5.39
N ARG A 94 2.53 -13.98 -5.30
CA ARG A 94 3.80 -13.83 -6.01
C ARG A 94 4.92 -13.62 -5.01
N GLU A 95 5.91 -14.49 -5.05
CA GLU A 95 7.14 -14.31 -4.29
C GLU A 95 7.97 -13.15 -4.86
N PRO A 96 8.54 -12.29 -4.01
CA PRO A 96 9.38 -11.20 -4.47
C PRO A 96 10.71 -11.73 -5.03
N THR A 97 11.25 -11.07 -6.04
CA THR A 97 12.54 -11.45 -6.66
C THR A 97 13.73 -11.30 -5.72
N ILE A 98 13.61 -10.41 -4.73
CA ILE A 98 14.55 -10.25 -3.62
C ILE A 98 13.79 -10.65 -2.36
N ALA A 99 14.36 -11.56 -1.59
CA ALA A 99 13.76 -12.00 -0.34
C ALA A 99 13.50 -10.81 0.59
N PHE A 100 12.24 -10.64 0.97
CA PHE A 100 11.79 -9.58 1.88
C PHE A 100 10.99 -10.23 3.01
N ARG A 101 11.71 -10.68 4.04
CA ARG A 101 11.19 -11.42 5.19
C ARG A 101 12.00 -11.10 6.45
N PRO A 102 11.48 -11.35 7.67
CA PRO A 102 12.25 -11.21 8.89
C PRO A 102 13.52 -12.09 8.86
N PRO A 103 14.59 -11.71 9.59
CA PRO A 103 15.72 -12.61 9.80
C PRO A 103 15.27 -13.91 10.48
N ASP A 104 15.81 -15.06 10.04
CA ASP A 104 15.50 -16.36 10.64
C ASP A 104 15.86 -16.43 12.14
N ASN A 105 16.90 -15.70 12.56
CA ASN A 105 17.28 -15.58 13.97
C ASN A 105 16.46 -14.46 14.65
N PRO A 106 15.57 -14.78 15.61
CA PRO A 106 14.74 -13.79 16.30
C PRO A 106 15.51 -12.83 17.20
N HIS A 107 16.75 -13.16 17.59
CA HIS A 107 17.64 -12.28 18.36
C HIS A 107 18.30 -11.19 17.50
N ARG A 108 18.03 -11.14 16.19
CA ARG A 108 18.50 -10.07 15.31
C ARG A 108 17.40 -9.00 15.20
N PRO A 109 17.69 -7.74 15.56
CA PRO A 109 16.73 -6.65 15.42
C PRO A 109 16.52 -6.31 13.94
N MET A 110 15.34 -5.75 13.63
CA MET A 110 15.05 -5.20 12.32
C MET A 110 14.95 -3.67 12.41
N ILE A 111 15.38 -2.97 11.36
CA ILE A 111 15.05 -1.56 11.15
C ILE A 111 14.08 -1.50 9.97
N MET A 112 12.84 -1.14 10.27
CA MET A 112 11.73 -1.08 9.32
C MET A 112 11.38 0.38 9.09
N VAL A 113 11.38 0.80 7.83
CA VAL A 113 11.10 2.19 7.45
C VAL A 113 10.00 2.19 6.39
N GLY A 114 8.87 2.77 6.72
CA GLY A 114 7.70 2.83 5.83
C GLY A 114 6.94 4.14 5.99
N ALA A 115 6.12 4.50 5.00
CA ALA A 115 5.20 5.61 5.10
C ALA A 115 3.84 5.23 4.50
N GLY A 116 2.75 5.60 5.17
CA GLY A 116 1.40 5.18 4.78
C GLY A 116 1.30 3.67 4.57
N THR A 117 0.80 3.25 3.39
CA THR A 117 0.65 1.83 3.04
C THR A 117 1.98 1.08 2.90
N GLY A 118 3.13 1.77 2.93
CA GLY A 118 4.44 1.13 3.07
C GLY A 118 4.61 0.34 4.37
N MET A 119 3.71 0.52 5.34
CA MET A 119 3.61 -0.29 6.56
C MET A 119 3.20 -1.75 6.30
N ALA A 120 2.54 -2.03 5.16
CA ALA A 120 1.89 -3.31 4.88
C ALA A 120 2.74 -4.54 5.23
N PRO A 121 3.93 -4.76 4.64
CA PRO A 121 4.70 -5.97 4.95
C PRO A 121 5.23 -5.99 6.39
N PHE A 122 5.51 -4.83 6.98
CA PHE A 122 6.02 -4.75 8.35
C PHE A 122 4.98 -5.14 9.39
N ARG A 123 3.69 -5.00 9.08
CA ARG A 123 2.62 -5.54 9.92
C ARG A 123 2.76 -7.06 10.05
N GLY A 124 2.98 -7.77 8.94
CA GLY A 124 3.26 -9.21 8.95
C GLY A 124 4.54 -9.54 9.73
N PHE A 125 5.61 -8.75 9.55
CA PHE A 125 6.87 -9.00 10.28
C PHE A 125 6.71 -8.86 11.79
N LEU A 126 5.96 -7.85 12.24
CA LEU A 126 5.65 -7.64 13.65
C LEU A 126 4.70 -8.71 14.20
N GLN A 127 3.74 -9.19 13.41
CA GLN A 127 2.89 -10.32 13.79
C GLN A 127 3.72 -11.59 14.01
N GLU A 128 4.68 -11.87 13.14
CA GLU A 128 5.57 -13.02 13.30
C GLU A 128 6.44 -12.91 14.56
N ARG A 129 7.00 -11.72 14.82
CA ARG A 129 7.79 -11.47 16.04
C ARG A 129 6.94 -11.50 17.30
N GLY A 130 5.76 -10.91 17.27
CA GLY A 130 4.79 -10.94 18.37
C GLY A 130 4.34 -12.36 18.70
N ALA A 131 4.10 -13.20 17.70
CA ALA A 131 3.73 -14.60 17.90
C ALA A 131 4.84 -15.40 18.59
N LEU A 132 6.11 -15.19 18.19
CA LEU A 132 7.26 -15.80 18.86
C LEU A 132 7.40 -15.32 20.31
N ALA A 133 7.29 -14.01 20.55
CA ALA A 133 7.34 -13.44 21.90
C ALA A 133 6.23 -14.00 22.80
N ALA A 134 5.00 -14.14 22.28
CA ALA A 134 3.88 -14.74 23.01
C ALA A 134 4.10 -16.21 23.37
N GLN A 135 4.95 -16.93 22.63
CA GLN A 135 5.37 -18.30 22.93
C GLN A 135 6.57 -18.35 23.91
N GLY A 136 7.04 -17.20 24.41
CA GLY A 136 8.19 -17.11 25.30
C GLY A 136 9.55 -17.22 24.60
N VAL A 137 9.59 -17.19 23.26
CA VAL A 137 10.85 -17.14 22.51
C VAL A 137 11.47 -15.75 22.68
N PRO A 138 12.71 -15.64 23.16
CA PRO A 138 13.34 -14.33 23.29
C PRO A 138 13.56 -13.70 21.91
N ILE A 139 13.05 -12.49 21.71
CA ILE A 139 13.22 -11.71 20.48
C ILE A 139 14.07 -10.46 20.76
N ALA A 140 14.77 -9.96 19.75
CA ALA A 140 15.35 -8.61 19.81
C ALA A 140 14.30 -7.56 19.42
N GLU A 141 14.20 -6.51 20.22
CA GLU A 141 13.35 -5.35 19.92
C GLU A 141 13.72 -4.76 18.56
N SER A 142 12.72 -4.61 17.68
CA SER A 142 12.91 -4.01 16.36
C SER A 142 12.60 -2.51 16.39
N LEU A 143 13.08 -1.76 15.41
CA LEU A 143 12.73 -0.35 15.22
C LEU A 143 11.77 -0.23 14.04
N LEU A 144 10.62 0.43 14.25
CA LEU A 144 9.71 0.84 13.17
C LEU A 144 9.68 2.36 13.07
N VAL A 145 10.14 2.90 11.95
CA VAL A 145 9.98 4.32 11.61
C VAL A 145 8.85 4.45 10.59
N LEU A 146 7.72 5.03 11.03
CA LEU A 146 6.50 5.14 10.23
C LEU A 146 6.12 6.59 9.92
N GLY A 147 6.01 6.92 8.64
CA GLY A 147 5.54 8.22 8.17
C GLY A 147 4.02 8.26 7.99
N CYS A 148 3.38 9.32 8.50
CA CYS A 148 1.97 9.63 8.27
C CYS A 148 1.77 11.15 8.07
N ARG A 149 0.55 11.59 7.80
CA ARG A 149 0.18 13.02 7.76
C ARG A 149 -0.08 13.52 9.16
N ASP A 150 -1.05 12.90 9.82
CA ASP A 150 -1.48 13.22 11.18
C ASP A 150 -1.75 11.91 11.92
N PRO A 151 -1.25 11.73 13.15
CA PRO A 151 -1.44 10.49 13.88
C PRO A 151 -2.91 10.17 14.16
N GLU A 152 -3.79 11.17 14.25
CA GLU A 152 -5.22 10.97 14.51
C GLU A 152 -5.99 10.63 13.22
N ASP A 153 -5.44 10.95 12.04
CA ASP A 153 -6.11 10.76 10.75
C ASP A 153 -5.67 9.49 10.02
N ASP A 154 -4.36 9.27 9.87
CA ASP A 154 -3.81 8.28 8.95
C ASP A 154 -2.64 7.46 9.50
N LEU A 155 -2.52 7.35 10.83
CA LEU A 155 -1.66 6.34 11.45
C LEU A 155 -2.32 4.95 11.37
N LEU A 156 -2.02 4.26 10.27
CA LEU A 156 -2.52 2.92 10.03
C LEU A 156 -2.09 1.95 11.15
N TYR A 157 -3.04 1.16 11.65
CA TYR A 157 -2.83 0.14 12.68
C TYR A 157 -2.35 0.70 14.03
N ALA A 158 -2.72 1.94 14.39
CA ALA A 158 -2.26 2.62 15.62
C ALA A 158 -2.34 1.75 16.89
N ASP A 159 -3.49 1.12 17.15
CA ASP A 159 -3.68 0.29 18.36
C ASP A 159 -2.78 -0.95 18.36
N GLU A 160 -2.65 -1.62 17.21
CA GLU A 160 -1.80 -2.80 17.05
C GLU A 160 -0.32 -2.42 17.24
N LEU A 161 0.09 -1.28 16.69
CA LEU A 161 1.45 -0.74 16.83
C LEU A 161 1.76 -0.31 18.26
N ALA A 162 0.84 0.35 18.95
CA ALA A 162 1.00 0.76 20.35
C ALA A 162 1.17 -0.47 21.26
N ARG A 163 0.48 -1.57 20.96
CA ARG A 163 0.68 -2.85 21.67
C ARG A 163 2.08 -3.41 21.43
N TYR A 164 2.56 -3.44 20.18
CA TYR A 164 3.92 -3.93 19.89
C TYR A 164 5.02 -3.11 20.57
N ASP A 165 4.84 -1.79 20.70
CA ASP A 165 5.75 -0.91 21.44
C ASP A 165 5.74 -1.24 22.95
N LYS A 166 4.55 -1.36 23.54
CA LYS A 166 4.39 -1.73 24.95
C LYS A 166 4.97 -3.11 25.28
N ASP A 167 4.78 -4.08 24.39
CA ASP A 167 5.21 -5.47 24.60
C ASP A 167 6.71 -5.69 24.25
N GLY A 168 7.43 -4.63 23.85
CA GLY A 168 8.86 -4.71 23.50
C GLY A 168 9.14 -5.47 22.19
N VAL A 169 8.13 -5.66 21.35
CA VAL A 169 8.28 -6.28 20.02
C VAL A 169 8.96 -5.31 19.06
N ALA A 170 8.51 -4.06 19.06
CA ALA A 170 9.16 -3.01 18.30
C ALA A 170 8.93 -1.62 18.86
N ARG A 171 9.99 -0.83 18.93
CA ARG A 171 9.92 0.60 19.21
C ARG A 171 9.36 1.36 18.01
N LEU A 172 8.31 2.14 18.23
CA LEU A 172 7.67 2.97 17.21
C LEU A 172 8.23 4.39 17.20
N VAL A 173 8.63 4.87 16.02
CA VAL A 173 9.00 6.27 15.76
C VAL A 173 8.11 6.80 14.64
N THR A 174 7.27 7.79 14.93
CA THR A 174 6.43 8.41 13.91
C THR A 174 7.07 9.68 13.32
N ALA A 175 6.87 9.87 12.01
CA ALA A 175 7.25 11.07 11.28
C ALA A 175 6.01 11.68 10.62
N CYS A 176 5.44 12.71 11.25
CA CYS A 176 4.17 13.29 10.82
C CYS A 176 4.41 14.55 9.96
N SER A 177 3.74 14.62 8.82
CA SER A 177 3.98 15.66 7.81
C SER A 177 2.97 16.81 7.79
N ARG A 178 1.85 16.70 8.52
CA ARG A 178 0.72 17.66 8.46
C ARG A 178 0.05 17.96 9.81
N VAL A 179 0.71 17.67 10.93
CA VAL A 179 0.18 18.04 12.25
C VAL A 179 0.17 19.56 12.41
N PRO A 180 -0.96 20.18 12.79
CA PRO A 180 -1.04 21.62 13.04
C PRO A 180 0.05 22.10 14.00
N ASP A 181 0.62 23.27 13.71
CA ASP A 181 1.65 23.95 14.53
C ASP A 181 2.94 23.15 14.78
N LYS A 182 3.16 22.04 14.06
CA LYS A 182 4.41 21.26 14.12
C LYS A 182 5.16 21.32 12.79
N PRO A 183 6.51 21.26 12.81
CA PRO A 183 7.29 21.18 11.58
C PRO A 183 6.98 19.87 10.85
N ARG A 184 6.98 19.92 9.52
CA ARG A 184 6.82 18.72 8.68
C ARG A 184 8.00 17.80 8.90
N ARG A 185 7.74 16.56 9.33
CA ARG A 185 8.76 15.54 9.51
C ARG A 185 8.50 14.35 8.59
N TYR A 186 9.54 13.87 7.94
CA TYR A 186 9.53 12.66 7.12
C TYR A 186 10.46 11.60 7.73
N VAL A 187 10.31 10.35 7.30
CA VAL A 187 11.02 9.20 7.88
C VAL A 187 12.55 9.34 7.80
N GLN A 188 13.09 9.96 6.76
CA GLN A 188 14.54 10.22 6.63
C GLN A 188 15.08 11.27 7.62
N GLN A 189 14.19 12.02 8.27
CA GLN A 189 14.53 12.95 9.36
C GLN A 189 14.24 12.35 10.75
N ALA A 190 13.77 11.11 10.79
CA ALA A 190 13.42 10.40 12.01
C ALA A 190 14.35 9.23 12.33
N LEU A 191 15.21 8.85 11.37
CA LEU A 191 16.39 8.01 11.55
C LEU A 191 17.54 8.83 12.15
#